data_AF-A0AAW1HWP8-F1
#
_entry.id   AF-A0AAW1HWP8-F1
#
_cell.length_a   1.000
_cell.length_b   1.000
_cell.length_c   1.000
_cell.angle_alpha   90.00
_cell.angle_beta   90.00
_cell.angle_gamma   90.00
#
_symmetry.space_group_name_H-M   'P 1'
#
loop_
_entity.id
_entity.type
_entity.pdbx_description
1 polymer ?
#
loop_
_entity_poly.entity_id
_entity_poly.type
_entity_poly.pdbx_seq_one_letter_code
_entity_poly.pdbx_strand_id
1 'polypeptide(L)'
;MRDYCGRLPFDAVSSDGIYVAQLLYNASLLPAILYPDIQEAVTDCTERKIQIKVFCNMHNILSWKNTTTNNLQESYLTDLVVGGYGDKSVLYIGKIFHEENGN
;
A
#
# COMPACT_ATOMS: atom_id res chain seq x y z
N MET A 1 3.72 3.22 -9.62
CA MET A 1 2.76 4.14 -8.95
C MET A 1 2.33 5.21 -9.94
N ARG A 2 1.07 5.63 -9.94
CA ARG A 2 0.54 6.74 -10.78
C ARG A 2 -0.31 7.70 -9.94
N ASP A 3 -0.37 8.97 -10.32
CA ASP A 3 -1.15 9.97 -9.58
C ASP A 3 -2.64 9.64 -9.61
N TYR A 4 -3.29 9.80 -8.46
CA TYR A 4 -4.74 9.68 -8.31
C TYR A 4 -5.38 11.06 -8.37
N CYS A 5 -6.14 11.31 -9.43
CA CYS A 5 -6.89 12.56 -9.64
C CYS A 5 -8.41 12.32 -9.52
N GLY A 6 -8.84 11.43 -8.61
CA GLY A 6 -10.25 11.06 -8.44
C GLY A 6 -10.73 9.95 -9.37
N ARG A 7 -9.86 9.41 -10.24
CA ARG A 7 -10.17 8.26 -11.11
C ARG A 7 -9.13 7.17 -10.95
N LEU A 8 -9.62 5.95 -10.72
CA LEU A 8 -8.76 4.77 -10.64
C LEU A 8 -8.25 4.39 -12.04
N PRO A 9 -6.94 4.11 -12.17
CA PRO A 9 -6.43 3.44 -13.35
C PRO A 9 -7.00 2.01 -13.49
N PHE A 10 -7.14 1.51 -14.72
CA PHE A 10 -7.78 0.21 -14.99
C PHE A 10 -7.01 -0.99 -14.41
N ASP A 11 -5.69 -0.84 -14.28
CA ASP A 11 -4.75 -1.83 -13.74
C ASP A 11 -4.30 -1.49 -12.31
N ALA A 12 -5.10 -0.71 -11.57
CA ALA A 12 -4.88 -0.46 -10.16
C ALA A 12 -5.02 -1.75 -9.34
N VAL A 13 -4.07 -2.01 -8.45
CA VAL A 13 -4.09 -3.22 -7.61
C VAL A 13 -5.07 -3.02 -6.47
N SER A 14 -6.01 -3.96 -6.33
CA SER A 14 -7.01 -3.99 -5.26
C SER A 14 -7.06 -5.33 -4.54
N SER A 15 -7.60 -5.31 -3.33
CA SER A 15 -8.11 -6.46 -2.59
C SER A 15 -9.46 -6.01 -2.03
N ASP A 16 -10.55 -6.73 -2.30
CA ASP A 16 -11.83 -6.50 -1.62
C ASP A 16 -12.36 -5.05 -1.70
N GLY A 17 -12.17 -4.40 -2.85
CA GLY A 17 -12.65 -3.03 -3.10
C GLY A 17 -11.75 -1.91 -2.56
N ILE A 18 -10.70 -2.24 -1.81
CA ILE A 18 -9.67 -1.28 -1.39
C ILE A 18 -8.43 -1.37 -2.27
N TYR A 19 -7.76 -0.23 -2.48
CA TYR A 19 -6.65 -0.12 -3.41
C TYR A 19 -5.34 0.16 -2.70
N VAL A 20 -4.26 -0.39 -3.22
CA VAL A 20 -2.91 -0.09 -2.72
C VAL A 20 -2.51 1.30 -3.19
N ALA A 21 -2.17 2.17 -2.25
CA ALA A 21 -1.81 3.55 -2.49
C ALA A 21 -0.51 3.95 -1.78
N GLN A 22 -0.11 5.19 -2.01
CA GLN A 22 1.08 5.81 -1.45
C GLN A 22 0.79 7.29 -1.19
N LEU A 23 1.27 7.79 -0.05
CA LEU A 23 1.07 9.17 0.41
C LEU A 23 2.39 9.82 0.79
N LEU A 24 2.49 11.13 0.58
CA LEU A 24 3.60 11.92 1.12
C LEU A 24 3.17 12.56 2.45
N TYR A 25 3.83 12.18 3.54
CA TYR A 25 3.57 12.71 4.88
C TYR A 25 4.88 12.99 5.61
N ASN A 26 5.08 14.21 6.10
CA ASN A 26 6.29 14.62 6.84
C ASN A 26 7.60 14.20 6.14
N ALA A 27 7.72 14.49 4.83
CA ALA A 27 8.84 14.10 3.97
C ALA A 27 9.10 12.58 3.84
N SER A 28 8.19 11.74 4.36
CA SER A 28 8.18 10.30 4.20
C SER A 28 7.15 9.89 3.16
N LEU A 29 7.48 8.88 2.37
CA LEU A 29 6.59 8.31 1.38
C LEU A 29 6.02 7.03 1.99
N LEU A 30 4.75 7.05 2.37
CA LEU A 30 4.14 5.98 3.15
C LEU A 30 3.24 5.11 2.27
N PRO A 31 3.31 3.77 2.37
CA PRO A 31 2.26 2.91 1.82
C PRO A 31 0.94 3.18 2.54
N ALA A 32 -0.14 3.10 1.78
CA ALA A 32 -1.48 3.47 2.23
C ALA A 32 -2.55 2.59 1.57
N ILE A 33 -3.76 2.68 2.12
CA ILE A 33 -4.98 2.08 1.58
C ILE A 33 -5.83 3.21 1.00
N LEU A 34 -6.30 3.07 -0.24
CA LEU A 34 -7.22 4.01 -0.89
C LEU A 34 -8.64 3.45 -0.92
N TYR A 35 -9.58 4.23 -0.38
CA TYR A 35 -11.02 4.07 -0.47
C TYR A 35 -11.55 4.98 -1.59
N PRO A 36 -11.82 4.44 -2.78
CA PRO A 36 -12.17 5.26 -3.94
C PRO A 36 -13.54 5.94 -3.80
N ASP A 37 -14.49 5.32 -3.10
CA ASP A 37 -15.86 5.83 -2.94
C ASP A 37 -15.89 7.17 -2.19
N ILE A 38 -15.00 7.34 -1.21
CA ILE A 38 -14.84 8.56 -0.42
C ILE A 38 -13.61 9.38 -0.85
N GLN A 39 -12.88 8.92 -1.86
CA GLN A 39 -11.65 9.52 -2.39
C GLN A 39 -10.61 9.80 -1.30
N GLU A 40 -10.41 8.83 -0.39
CA GLU A 40 -9.51 8.98 0.76
C GLU A 40 -8.48 7.87 0.81
N ALA A 41 -7.25 8.27 1.14
CA ALA A 41 -6.18 7.34 1.41
C ALA A 41 -5.78 7.44 2.89
N VAL A 42 -5.62 6.28 3.52
CA VAL A 42 -5.34 6.14 4.95
C VAL A 42 -4.04 5.36 5.12
N THR A 43 -3.22 5.81 6.06
CA THR A 43 -2.02 5.12 6.53
C THR A 43 -2.03 5.18 8.07
N ASP A 44 -1.25 4.33 8.73
CA ASP A 44 -1.25 4.19 10.20
C ASP A 44 -1.03 5.52 10.95
N CYS A 45 -0.37 6.48 10.29
CA CYS A 45 -0.01 7.75 10.91
C CYS A 45 -0.99 8.90 10.65
N THR A 46 -1.90 8.78 9.68
CA THR A 46 -2.80 9.90 9.31
C THR A 46 -3.90 9.52 8.30
N GLU A 47 -5.04 10.20 8.40
CA GLU A 47 -6.07 10.30 7.36
C GLU A 47 -5.87 11.65 6.62
N ARG A 48 -5.12 11.69 5.51
CA ARG A 48 -4.87 12.97 4.80
C ARG A 48 -4.91 12.84 3.28
N LYS A 49 -5.57 13.84 2.67
CA LYS A 49 -5.63 14.10 1.22
C LYS A 49 -4.47 14.98 0.78
N ILE A 50 -3.25 14.45 0.68
CA ILE A 50 -2.16 15.18 0.01
C ILE A 50 -1.40 14.22 -0.90
N GLN A 51 -1.55 14.40 -2.20
CA GLN A 51 -0.84 13.69 -3.28
C GLN A 51 -0.88 12.17 -3.15
N ILE A 52 -2.03 11.61 -3.50
CA ILE A 52 -2.25 10.15 -3.53
C ILE A 52 -1.66 9.60 -4.82
N LYS A 53 -0.83 8.56 -4.72
CA LYS A 53 -0.46 7.72 -5.86
C LYS A 53 -1.05 6.32 -5.69
N VAL A 54 -1.55 5.73 -6.77
CA VAL A 54 -2.11 4.37 -6.78
C VAL A 54 -1.08 3.40 -7.34
N PHE A 55 -0.97 2.24 -6.70
CA PHE A 55 -0.15 1.14 -7.19
C PHE A 55 -0.86 0.41 -8.33
N CYS A 56 -0.13 0.13 -9.40
CA CYS A 56 -0.68 -0.37 -10.65
C CYS A 56 0.20 -1.52 -11.15
N ASN A 57 -0.41 -2.57 -11.70
CA ASN A 57 0.26 -3.78 -12.13
C ASN A 57 -0.24 -4.23 -13.51
N MET A 58 0.10 -3.45 -14.54
CA MET A 58 -0.36 -3.66 -15.93
C MET A 58 -0.11 -5.07 -16.48
N HIS A 59 0.93 -5.77 -16.02
CA HIS A 59 1.32 -7.08 -16.53
C HIS A 59 0.95 -8.25 -15.61
N ASN A 60 0.27 -8.00 -14.49
CA ASN A 60 -0.09 -9.04 -13.51
C ASN A 60 1.09 -9.92 -13.07
N ILE A 61 2.31 -9.37 -13.02
CA ILE A 61 3.55 -10.10 -12.72
C ILE A 61 3.80 -10.27 -11.21
N LEU A 62 2.85 -9.85 -10.38
CA LEU A 62 2.98 -9.80 -8.93
C LEU A 62 1.96 -10.73 -8.31
N SER A 63 2.35 -11.38 -7.21
CA SER A 63 1.47 -12.22 -6.41
C SER A 63 1.67 -11.93 -4.93
N TRP A 64 0.62 -12.15 -4.15
CA TRP A 64 0.70 -12.09 -2.70
C TRP A 64 1.35 -13.37 -2.17
N LYS A 65 2.37 -13.22 -1.33
CA LYS A 65 3.04 -14.33 -0.66
C LYS A 65 2.76 -14.28 0.84
N ASN A 66 2.19 -15.35 1.38
CA ASN A 66 1.97 -15.47 2.82
C ASN A 66 3.31 -15.50 3.54
N THR A 67 3.43 -14.70 4.60
CA THR A 67 4.64 -14.64 5.41
C THR A 67 4.32 -14.32 6.86
N THR A 68 5.31 -14.44 7.73
CA THR A 68 5.26 -14.02 9.13
C THR A 68 6.38 -13.04 9.39
N THR A 69 6.29 -12.27 10.48
CA THR A 69 7.35 -11.33 10.88
C THR A 69 8.71 -12.02 11.07
N ASN A 70 8.72 -13.30 11.45
CA ASN A 70 9.93 -14.10 11.61
C ASN A 70 10.66 -14.43 10.29
N ASN A 71 9.97 -14.31 9.15
CA ASN A 71 10.49 -14.70 7.83
C ASN A 71 10.99 -13.50 7.00
N LEU A 72 11.05 -12.30 7.58
CA LEU A 72 11.50 -11.06 6.91
C LEU A 72 13.04 -10.92 6.92
N GLN A 73 13.75 -11.95 6.46
CA GLN A 73 15.21 -11.87 6.28
C GLN A 73 15.58 -11.06 5.03
N GLU A 74 16.82 -10.54 4.96
CA GLU A 74 17.27 -9.66 3.87
C GLU A 74 17.06 -10.26 2.47
N SER A 75 17.33 -11.56 2.31
CA SER A 75 17.10 -12.30 1.05
C SER A 75 15.62 -12.40 0.67
N TYR A 76 14.70 -12.28 1.62
CA TYR A 76 13.28 -12.23 1.36
C TYR A 76 12.85 -10.84 0.89
N LEU A 77 13.51 -9.78 1.39
CA LEU A 77 13.16 -8.40 1.08
C LEU A 77 13.49 -7.98 -0.36
N THR A 78 14.43 -8.65 -1.03
CA THR A 78 14.82 -8.35 -2.42
C THR A 78 13.70 -8.61 -3.43
N ASP A 79 12.78 -9.51 -3.11
CA ASP A 79 11.67 -9.91 -3.97
C ASP A 79 10.37 -9.16 -3.64
N LEU A 80 10.39 -8.23 -2.68
CA LEU A 80 9.22 -7.49 -2.25
C LEU A 80 9.08 -6.15 -2.97
N VAL A 81 7.83 -5.71 -3.11
CA VAL A 81 7.53 -4.40 -3.69
C VAL A 81 7.75 -3.32 -2.63
N VAL A 82 8.65 -2.39 -2.92
CA VAL A 82 8.86 -1.18 -2.11
C VAL A 82 7.61 -0.29 -2.22
N GLY A 83 6.97 -0.04 -1.07
CA GLY A 83 5.81 0.83 -0.93
C GLY A 83 6.19 2.26 -0.58
N GLY A 84 7.41 2.50 -0.09
CA GLY A 84 7.88 3.84 0.24
C GLY A 84 9.09 3.84 1.19
N TYR A 85 9.29 4.94 1.91
CA TYR A 85 10.36 5.14 2.87
C TYR A 85 9.91 6.08 4.00
N GLY A 86 10.39 5.85 5.22
CA GLY A 86 10.11 6.67 6.39
C GLY A 86 11.04 6.32 7.54
N ASP A 87 11.38 7.30 8.39
CA ASP A 87 12.26 7.11 9.56
C ASP A 87 13.55 6.32 9.26
N LYS A 88 14.23 6.69 8.15
CA LYS A 88 15.44 6.04 7.62
C LYS A 88 15.28 4.57 7.23
N SER A 89 14.05 4.08 7.11
CA SER A 89 13.72 2.71 6.76
C SER A 89 13.03 2.65 5.39
N VAL A 90 13.26 1.55 4.66
CA VAL A 90 12.49 1.19 3.47
C VAL A 90 11.20 0.50 3.92
N LEU A 91 10.07 0.92 3.35
CA LEU A 91 8.75 0.36 3.65
C LEU A 91 8.29 -0.49 2.46
N TYR A 92 7.74 -1.67 2.76
CA TYR A 92 7.26 -2.62 1.75
C TYR A 92 5.73 -2.68 1.74
N ILE A 93 5.16 -3.03 0.60
CA ILE A 93 3.71 -3.23 0.46
C ILE A 93 3.35 -4.59 1.06
N GLY A 94 2.45 -4.57 2.04
CA GLY A 94 1.88 -5.77 2.65
C GLY A 94 0.38 -5.63 2.85
N LYS A 95 -0.28 -6.74 3.14
CA LYS A 95 -1.65 -6.77 3.65
C LYS A 95 -1.73 -7.70 4.85
N ILE A 96 -2.51 -7.31 5.85
CA ILE A 96 -2.69 -8.05 7.09
C ILE A 96 -4.17 -8.39 7.20
N PHE A 97 -4.48 -9.62 7.57
CA PHE A 97 -5.84 -10.01 7.94
C PHE A 97 -6.03 -9.67 9.42
N HIS A 98 -6.97 -8.79 9.72
CA HIS A 98 -7.40 -8.52 11.08
C HIS A 98 -8.75 -9.20 11.27
N GLU A 99 -8.79 -10.29 12.03
CA GLU A 99 -10.06 -10.82 12.53
C GLU A 99 -10.53 -9.89 13.64
N GLU A 100 -11.61 -9.16 13.42
CA GLU A 100 -12.36 -8.59 14.53
C GLU A 100 -12.94 -9.76 15.32
N ASN A 101 -12.47 -9.95 16.55
CA ASN A 101 -13.14 -10.83 17.49
C ASN A 101 -14.56 -10.29 17.67
N GLY A 102 -15.54 -10.95 17.04
CA GLY A 102 -16.94 -10.64 17.18
C GLY A 102 -17.34 -10.69 18.66
N ASN A 103 -17.80 -9.57 19.18
CA ASN A 103 -18.60 -9.50 20.40
C ASN A 103 -20.06 -9.81 20.07
#